data_AF-A0A8T4MBZ2-F1
#
_entry.id   AF-A0A8T4MBZ2-F1
#
_cell.length_a   1.000
_cell.length_b   1.000
_cell.length_c   1.000
_cell.angle_alpha   90.00
_cell.angle_beta   90.00
_cell.angle_gamma   90.00
#
_symmetry.space_group_name_H-M   'P 1'
#
loop_
_entity.id
_entity.type
_entity.pdbx_description
1 polymer ?
#
loop_
_entity_poly.entity_id
_entity_poly.type
_entity_poly.pdbx_seq_one_letter_code
_entity_poly.pdbx_strand_id
1 'polypeptide(L)'
;MPRAKKSGQFSDSLKSEPAIKMEKPVWLKYTKEEVEAIILKLANKGLSSEKIGLVLRDQYGIPKAKILGIKIKEVLKDKYQDANVLNLSKKVEKITEHYKSNKQDKRAERALIISKAKLKKREDYLK
;
A
#
# COMPACT_ATOMS: atom_id res chain seq x y z
N MET A 1 -1.27 27.83 -37.70
CA MET A 1 -1.41 26.39 -37.39
C MET A 1 -1.69 26.22 -35.90
N PRO A 2 -2.85 25.68 -35.47
CA PRO A 2 -3.13 25.48 -34.05
C PRO A 2 -2.44 24.22 -33.51
N ARG A 3 -1.75 24.37 -32.38
CA ARG A 3 -0.92 23.36 -31.70
C ARG A 3 -1.83 22.38 -30.93
N ALA A 4 -1.77 21.09 -31.26
CA ALA A 4 -2.55 20.05 -30.58
C ALA A 4 -2.22 19.96 -29.08
N LYS A 5 -3.24 20.07 -28.21
CA LYS A 5 -3.13 19.78 -26.78
C LYS A 5 -2.86 18.28 -26.62
N LYS A 6 -1.65 17.89 -26.19
CA LYS A 6 -1.41 16.54 -25.67
C LYS A 6 -2.20 16.41 -24.37
N SER A 7 -3.37 15.78 -24.45
CA SER A 7 -4.13 15.32 -23.29
C SER A 7 -3.22 14.45 -22.43
N GLY A 8 -3.17 14.74 -21.13
CA GLY A 8 -2.45 13.93 -20.17
C GLY A 8 -2.96 12.50 -20.24
N GLN A 9 -2.04 11.56 -20.43
CA GLN A 9 -2.34 10.13 -20.42
C GLN A 9 -2.77 9.75 -19.00
N PHE A 10 -4.09 9.67 -18.76
CA PHE A 10 -4.62 8.87 -17.66
C PHE A 10 -4.36 7.42 -18.03
N SER A 11 -3.32 6.81 -17.46
CA SER A 11 -3.19 5.36 -17.51
C SER A 11 -4.29 4.79 -16.60
N ASP A 12 -5.42 4.41 -17.16
CA ASP A 12 -6.45 3.61 -16.50
C ASP A 12 -5.90 2.20 -16.23
N SER A 13 -5.03 2.08 -15.23
CA SER A 13 -4.63 0.80 -14.66
C SER A 13 -5.60 0.37 -13.55
N LEU A 14 -6.86 0.80 -13.63
CA LEU A 14 -7.92 0.32 -12.77
C LEU A 14 -8.28 -1.09 -13.23
N LYS A 15 -7.65 -2.09 -12.61
CA LYS A 15 -8.01 -3.49 -12.79
C LYS A 15 -9.43 -3.69 -12.24
N SER A 16 -10.44 -3.49 -13.08
CA SER A 16 -11.84 -3.80 -12.80
C SER A 16 -12.02 -5.31 -12.91
N GLU A 17 -11.69 -6.05 -11.84
CA GLU A 17 -12.21 -7.40 -11.70
C GLU A 17 -13.73 -7.30 -11.48
N PRO A 18 -14.57 -8.01 -12.26
CA PRO A 18 -16.00 -8.04 -12.00
C PRO A 18 -16.27 -8.51 -10.57
N ALA A 19 -17.37 -8.06 -9.99
CA ALA A 19 -17.85 -8.45 -8.66
C ALA A 19 -18.29 -9.93 -8.64
N ILE A 20 -17.36 -10.84 -8.91
CA ILE A 20 -17.52 -12.26 -8.71
C ILE A 20 -17.51 -12.45 -7.20
N LYS A 21 -18.61 -12.96 -6.65
CA LYS A 21 -18.69 -13.38 -5.25
C LYS A 21 -17.48 -14.29 -5.01
N MET A 22 -16.55 -13.85 -4.17
CA MET A 22 -15.31 -14.59 -3.92
C MET A 22 -15.63 -15.71 -2.94
N GLU A 23 -16.23 -16.77 -3.46
CA GLU A 23 -16.38 -18.01 -2.73
C GLU A 23 -15.00 -18.66 -2.54
N LYS A 24 -14.85 -19.43 -1.46
CA LYS A 24 -13.58 -20.10 -1.14
C LYS A 24 -13.23 -21.01 -2.33
N PRO A 25 -12.11 -20.78 -3.04
CA PRO A 25 -11.78 -21.63 -4.16
C PRO A 25 -11.49 -23.05 -3.66
N VAL A 26 -11.89 -24.05 -4.44
CA VAL A 26 -11.87 -25.47 -4.05
C VAL A 26 -10.47 -25.96 -3.66
N TRP A 27 -9.41 -25.38 -4.24
CA TRP A 27 -8.01 -25.71 -3.93
C TRP A 27 -7.49 -25.09 -2.62
N LEU A 28 -8.22 -24.15 -2.01
CA LEU A 28 -7.78 -23.47 -0.80
C LEU A 28 -8.12 -24.31 0.43
N LYS A 29 -7.17 -25.16 0.82
CA LYS A 29 -7.33 -26.07 1.97
C LYS A 29 -7.15 -25.40 3.33
N TYR A 30 -6.50 -24.23 3.37
CA TYR A 30 -6.20 -23.53 4.62
C TYR A 30 -7.46 -23.16 5.42
N THR A 31 -7.35 -23.31 6.74
CA THR A 31 -8.35 -22.83 7.70
C THR A 31 -8.09 -21.36 8.05
N LYS A 32 -9.06 -20.73 8.71
CA LYS A 32 -8.92 -19.33 9.13
C LYS A 32 -7.78 -19.15 10.13
N GLU A 33 -7.70 -20.05 11.11
CA GLU A 33 -6.72 -20.03 12.20
C GLU A 33 -5.28 -20.18 11.70
N GLU A 34 -5.05 -21.06 10.73
CA GLU A 34 -3.74 -21.25 10.10
C GLU A 34 -3.25 -19.96 9.44
N VAL A 35 -4.14 -19.25 8.76
CA VAL A 35 -3.81 -18.01 8.05
C VAL A 35 -3.51 -16.88 9.03
N GLU A 36 -4.25 -16.79 10.14
CA GLU A 36 -3.95 -15.85 11.22
C GLU A 36 -2.57 -16.11 11.83
N ALA A 37 -2.24 -17.37 12.10
CA ALA A 37 -0.93 -17.76 12.62
C ALA A 37 0.21 -17.39 11.64
N ILE A 38 0.01 -17.58 10.33
CA ILE A 38 0.98 -17.18 9.30
C ILE A 38 1.13 -15.66 9.27
N ILE A 39 0.03 -14.91 9.31
CA ILE A 39 0.05 -13.44 9.33
C ILE A 39 0.83 -12.94 10.55
N LEU A 40 0.58 -13.48 11.74
CA LEU A 40 1.29 -13.11 12.97
C LEU A 40 2.79 -13.42 12.89
N LYS A 41 3.17 -14.59 12.33
CA LYS A 41 4.57 -14.95 12.09
C LYS A 41 5.25 -13.96 11.14
N LEU A 42 4.58 -13.57 10.06
CA LEU A 42 5.12 -12.60 9.09
C LEU A 42 5.17 -11.18 9.66
N ALA A 43 4.20 -10.79 10.49
CA ALA A 43 4.19 -9.52 11.19
C ALA A 43 5.35 -9.42 12.19
N ASN A 44 5.66 -10.51 12.92
CA ASN A 44 6.83 -10.57 13.81
C ASN A 44 8.16 -10.45 13.06
N LYS A 45 8.21 -10.82 11.78
CA LYS A 45 9.38 -10.57 10.91
C LYS A 45 9.50 -9.10 10.45
N GLY A 46 8.59 -8.22 10.88
CA GLY A 46 8.60 -6.80 10.53
C GLY A 46 8.11 -6.51 9.10
N LEU A 47 7.38 -7.44 8.48
CA LEU A 47 6.81 -7.21 7.16
C LEU A 47 5.57 -6.31 7.27
N SER A 48 5.47 -5.34 6.35
CA SER A 48 4.27 -4.51 6.22
C SER A 48 3.09 -5.34 5.69
N SER A 49 1.88 -4.93 6.04
CA SER A 49 0.62 -5.57 5.62
C SER A 49 0.51 -5.81 4.11
N GLU A 50 1.02 -4.89 3.27
CA GLU A 50 1.06 -5.06 1.81
C GLU A 50 1.95 -6.23 1.39
N LYS A 51 3.14 -6.33 1.98
CA LYS A 51 4.09 -7.41 1.72
C LYS A 51 3.57 -8.75 2.23
N ILE A 52 2.90 -8.75 3.38
CA ILE A 52 2.23 -9.95 3.91
C ILE A 52 1.19 -10.45 2.89
N GLY A 53 0.39 -9.55 2.31
CA GLY A 53 -0.57 -9.91 1.26
C GLY A 53 0.07 -10.54 0.02
N LEU A 54 1.23 -10.03 -0.43
CA LEU A 54 1.97 -10.60 -1.56
C LEU A 54 2.52 -11.99 -1.20
N VAL A 55 3.12 -12.13 -0.03
CA VAL A 55 3.67 -13.42 0.44
C VAL A 55 2.57 -14.48 0.55
N LEU A 56 1.39 -14.11 1.06
CA LEU A 56 0.23 -15.01 1.12
C LEU A 56 -0.20 -15.49 -0.27
N ARG A 57 -0.11 -14.63 -1.29
CA ARG A 57 -0.44 -14.99 -2.67
C ARG A 57 0.61 -15.90 -3.30
N ASP A 58 1.87 -15.51 -3.21
CA ASP A 58 2.95 -16.13 -3.99
C ASP A 58 3.46 -17.43 -3.35
N GLN A 59 3.50 -17.50 -2.01
CA GLN A 59 3.99 -18.69 -1.29
C GLN A 59 2.87 -19.64 -0.87
N TYR A 60 1.76 -19.09 -0.38
CA TYR A 60 0.67 -19.88 0.20
C TYR A 60 -0.50 -20.07 -0.76
N GLY A 61 -0.49 -19.42 -1.93
CA GLY A 61 -1.57 -19.53 -2.92
C GLY A 61 -2.89 -18.89 -2.47
N ILE A 62 -2.85 -17.97 -1.50
CA ILE A 62 -4.03 -17.28 -0.94
C ILE A 62 -4.16 -15.91 -1.61
N PRO A 63 -5.08 -15.71 -2.58
CA PRO A 63 -5.09 -14.50 -3.40
C PRO A 63 -5.56 -13.25 -2.63
N LYS A 64 -6.55 -13.44 -1.74
CA LYS A 64 -7.18 -12.39 -0.92
C LYS A 64 -7.56 -12.99 0.43
N ALA A 65 -7.00 -12.45 1.53
CA ALA A 65 -7.35 -12.87 2.90
C ALA A 65 -8.83 -12.69 3.23
N LYS A 66 -9.49 -11.71 2.57
CA LYS A 66 -10.93 -11.43 2.72
C LYS A 66 -11.83 -12.61 2.32
N ILE A 67 -11.36 -13.53 1.46
CA ILE A 67 -12.10 -14.74 1.05
C ILE A 67 -12.36 -15.64 2.27
N LEU A 68 -11.45 -15.64 3.23
CA LEU A 68 -11.56 -16.37 4.49
C LEU A 68 -12.30 -15.58 5.57
N GLY A 69 -12.77 -14.36 5.27
CA GLY A 69 -13.39 -13.46 6.24
C GLY A 69 -12.40 -12.73 7.15
N ILE A 70 -11.09 -12.90 6.93
CA ILE A 70 -10.04 -12.30 7.76
C ILE A 70 -9.56 -11.00 7.11
N LYS A 71 -9.55 -9.89 7.86
CA LYS A 71 -8.83 -8.68 7.46
C LYS A 71 -7.47 -8.65 8.12
N ILE A 72 -6.42 -8.54 7.31
CA ILE A 72 -5.03 -8.42 7.77
C ILE A 72 -4.89 -7.28 8.82
N LYS A 73 -5.60 -6.17 8.63
CA LYS A 73 -5.61 -5.05 9.60
C LYS A 73 -6.14 -5.46 10.98
N GLU A 74 -7.21 -6.25 11.02
CA GLU A 74 -7.84 -6.72 12.28
C GLU A 74 -6.95 -7.72 13.01
N VAL A 75 -6.18 -8.54 12.28
CA VAL A 75 -5.23 -9.49 12.86
C VAL A 75 -4.00 -8.78 13.45
N LEU A 76 -3.49 -7.74 12.77
CA LEU A 76 -2.31 -7.03 13.25
C LEU A 76 -2.58 -6.08 14.43
N LYS A 77 -3.83 -5.59 14.62
CA LYS A 77 -4.22 -4.64 15.69
C LYS A 77 -3.13 -3.58 15.95
N ASP A 78 -2.48 -3.67 17.10
CA ASP A 78 -1.49 -2.70 17.59
C ASP A 78 -0.17 -2.72 16.82
N LYS A 79 0.14 -3.82 16.12
CA LYS A 79 1.33 -3.93 15.26
C LYS A 79 1.09 -3.38 13.86
N TYR A 80 -0.12 -2.94 13.54
CA TYR A 80 -0.42 -2.40 12.22
C TYR A 80 0.15 -0.99 12.08
N GLN A 81 1.05 -0.84 11.11
CA GLN A 81 1.45 0.46 10.58
C GLN A 81 0.89 0.62 9.18
N ASP A 82 0.29 1.78 8.90
CA ASP A 82 -0.21 2.09 7.57
C ASP A 82 0.95 2.25 6.60
N ALA A 83 1.01 1.37 5.59
CA ALA A 83 2.10 1.35 4.62
C ALA A 83 2.24 2.69 3.88
N ASN A 84 1.15 3.41 3.64
CA ASN A 84 1.20 4.70 2.96
C ASN A 84 1.92 5.76 3.81
N VAL A 85 1.71 5.78 5.12
CA VAL A 85 2.38 6.72 6.03
C VAL A 85 3.89 6.46 5.98
N LEU A 86 4.31 5.19 6.13
CA LEU A 86 5.73 4.81 6.06
C LEU A 86 6.37 5.17 4.71
N ASN A 87 5.69 4.86 3.62
CA ASN A 87 6.19 5.14 2.27
C ASN A 87 6.28 6.64 1.98
N LEU A 88 5.28 7.42 2.42
CA LEU A 88 5.28 8.88 2.30
C LEU A 88 6.35 9.51 3.18
N SER A 89 6.56 9.04 4.42
CA SER A 89 7.62 9.52 5.30
C SER A 89 9.00 9.33 4.67
N LYS A 90 9.31 8.11 4.21
CA LYS A 90 10.57 7.82 3.49
C LYS A 90 10.76 8.68 2.25
N LYS A 91 9.66 8.96 1.53
CA LYS A 91 9.71 9.84 0.35
C LYS A 91 10.00 11.28 0.74
N VAL A 92 9.39 11.78 1.81
CA VAL A 92 9.65 13.12 2.33
C VAL A 92 11.12 13.24 2.77
N GLU A 93 11.64 12.26 3.52
CA GLU A 93 13.05 12.22 3.93
C GLU A 93 14.01 12.33 2.73
N LYS A 94 13.83 11.48 1.71
CA LYS A 94 14.65 11.52 0.49
C LYS A 94 14.60 12.87 -0.22
N ILE A 95 13.41 13.46 -0.36
CA ILE A 95 13.26 14.77 -1.02
C ILE A 95 13.90 15.86 -0.15
N THR A 96 13.80 15.78 1.18
CA THR A 96 14.42 16.75 2.08
C THR A 96 15.94 16.71 2.00
N GLU A 97 16.55 15.53 1.95
CA GLU A 97 18.00 15.36 1.77
C GLU A 97 18.47 15.92 0.43
N HIS A 98 17.72 15.63 -0.64
CA HIS A 98 18.02 16.17 -1.97
C HIS A 98 17.88 17.71 -2.02
N TYR A 99 16.85 18.26 -1.39
CA TYR A 99 16.63 19.71 -1.36
C TYR A 99 17.66 20.45 -0.50
N LYS A 100 18.17 19.83 0.58
CA LYS A 100 19.22 20.41 1.43
C LYS A 100 20.49 20.75 0.63
N SER A 101 20.87 19.88 -0.30
CA SER A 101 22.02 20.10 -1.19
C SER A 101 21.70 21.02 -2.37
N ASN A 102 20.46 20.99 -2.88
CA ASN A 102 20.04 21.73 -4.09
C ASN A 102 18.96 22.77 -3.79
N LYS A 103 19.31 23.84 -3.07
CA LYS A 103 18.36 24.87 -2.62
C LYS A 103 17.67 25.65 -3.75
N GLN A 104 18.23 25.66 -4.96
CA GLN A 104 17.64 26.35 -6.11
C GLN A 104 16.61 25.48 -6.87
N ASP A 105 16.48 24.19 -6.56
CA ASP A 105 15.53 23.31 -7.23
C ASP A 105 14.10 23.53 -6.74
N LYS A 106 13.39 24.43 -7.45
CA LYS A 106 11.97 24.73 -7.22
C LYS A 106 11.04 23.53 -7.46
N ARG A 107 11.46 22.55 -8.27
CA ARG A 107 10.68 21.33 -8.52
C ARG A 107 10.73 20.43 -7.30
N ALA A 108 11.91 20.27 -6.69
CA ALA A 108 12.09 19.55 -5.44
C ALA A 108 11.32 20.22 -4.29
N GLU A 109 11.37 21.55 -4.18
CA GLU A 109 10.59 22.31 -3.19
C GLU A 109 9.08 22.03 -3.30
N ARG A 110 8.52 22.16 -4.52
CA ARG A 110 7.11 21.86 -4.76
C ARG A 110 6.78 20.40 -4.44
N ALA A 111 7.64 19.46 -4.82
CA ALA A 111 7.43 18.04 -4.53
C ALA A 111 7.45 17.74 -3.02
N LEU A 112 8.30 18.44 -2.26
CA LEU A 112 8.39 18.37 -0.80
C LEU A 112 7.09 18.86 -0.16
N ILE A 113 6.59 20.03 -0.57
CA ILE A 113 5.32 20.59 -0.08
C ILE A 113 4.16 19.62 -0.31
N ILE A 114 4.02 19.11 -1.55
CA ILE A 114 2.95 18.16 -1.90
C ILE A 114 3.07 16.87 -1.10
N SER A 115 4.28 16.33 -0.93
CA SER A 115 4.49 15.08 -0.22
C SER A 115 4.21 15.23 1.27
N LYS A 116 4.61 16.35 1.89
CA LYS A 116 4.27 16.69 3.28
C LYS A 116 2.76 16.87 3.46
N ALA A 117 2.09 17.57 2.54
CA ALA A 117 0.63 17.75 2.60
C ALA A 117 -0.12 16.41 2.50
N LYS A 118 0.34 15.50 1.64
CA LYS A 118 -0.20 14.13 1.54
C LYS A 118 0.00 13.32 2.80
N LEU A 119 1.20 13.40 3.40
CA LEU A 119 1.50 12.72 4.66
C LEU A 119 0.58 13.22 5.78
N LYS A 120 0.48 14.54 5.96
CA LYS A 120 -0.41 15.16 6.94
C LYS A 120 -1.87 14.74 6.75
N LYS A 121 -2.38 14.80 5.52
CA LYS A 121 -3.74 14.36 5.20
C LYS A 121 -3.97 12.88 5.54
N ARG A 122 -2.95 12.03 5.36
CA ARG A 122 -3.06 10.60 5.68
C ARG A 122 -3.06 10.36 7.19
N GLU A 123 -2.21 11.06 7.93
CA GLU A 123 -2.16 11.00 9.39
C GLU A 123 -3.46 11.52 10.02
N ASP A 124 -4.01 12.64 9.52
CA ASP A 124 -5.26 13.20 10.00
C ASP A 124 -6.48 12.30 9.73
N TYR A 125 -6.40 11.40 8.74
CA TYR A 125 -7.44 10.38 8.49
C TYR A 125 -7.34 9.17 9.45
N LEU A 126 -6.15 8.93 10.01
CA LEU A 126 -5.90 7.79 10.90
C LEU A 126 -6.02 8.15 12.38
N LYS A 127 -5.95 9.44 12.72
CA LYS A 127 -6.40 9.98 14.01
C LYS A 127 -7.91 9.84 14.14
#